data_AF-A0AAW9EI35-F1
#
_entry.id   AF-A0AAW9EI35-F1
#
_cell.length_a   1.000
_cell.length_b   1.000
_cell.length_c   1.000
_cell.angle_alpha   90.00
_cell.angle_beta   90.00
_cell.angle_gamma   90.00
#
_symmetry.space_group_name_H-M   'P 1'
#
loop_
_entity.id
_entity.type
_entity.pdbx_description
1 polymer ?
#
loop_
_entity_poly.entity_id
_entity_poly.type
_entity_poly.pdbx_seq_one_letter_code
_entity_poly.pdbx_strand_id
1 'polypeptide(L)' 'LRQFYPLDELLRAAEIPRSTFYYHLKALSKPDKYADVKKRIGEIYHENKGRYGYRRVTLSLHRDGERINHKAVQRLMGT' A
#
# COMPACT_ATOMS: atom_id res chain seq x y z
N LEU A 1 0.44 15.67 21.45
CA LEU A 1 1.78 16.21 21.09
C LEU A 1 1.69 17.44 20.20
N ARG A 2 1.24 17.35 18.94
CA ARG A 2 1.14 18.52 18.03
C ARG A 2 0.18 19.63 18.49
N GLN A 3 -0.83 19.30 19.30
CA GLN A 3 -1.73 20.28 19.91
C GLN A 3 -1.04 21.14 21.00
N PHE A 4 0.09 20.67 21.54
CA PHE A 4 0.77 21.28 22.69
C PHE A 4 2.18 21.79 22.35
N TYR A 5 2.78 21.33 21.25
CA TYR A 5 4.13 21.71 20.83
C TYR A 5 4.16 22.06 19.33
N PRO A 6 4.87 23.13 18.93
CA PRO A 6 5.03 23.48 17.52
C PRO A 6 5.78 22.38 16.75
N LEU A 7 5.43 22.22 15.48
CA LEU A 7 6.00 21.18 14.60
C LEU A 7 7.54 21.23 14.58
N ASP A 8 8.13 22.42 14.67
CA ASP A 8 9.58 22.60 14.60
C ASP A 8 10.31 22.08 15.84
N GLU A 9 9.67 22.08 17.00
CA GLU A 9 10.22 21.47 18.21
C GLU A 9 10.11 19.95 18.13
N LEU A 10 8.99 19.44 17.64
CA LEU A 10 8.80 18.00 17.43
C LEU A 10 9.80 17.44 16.42
N LEU A 11 10.04 18.15 15.32
CA LEU A 11 11.01 17.73 14.31
C LEU A 11 12.45 17.81 14.81
N ARG A 12 12.79 18.80 15.64
CA ARG A 12 14.11 18.88 16.29
C ARG A 12 14.31 17.74 17.29
N ALA A 13 13.32 17.47 18.14
CA ALA A 13 13.39 16.37 19.11
C ALA A 13 13.47 14.99 18.45
N ALA A 14 12.87 14.83 17.27
CA ALA A 14 12.93 13.60 16.47
C ALA A 14 14.13 13.53 15.52
N GLU A 15 14.95 14.58 15.44
CA GLU A 15 16.09 14.71 14.50
C GLU A 15 15.68 14.54 13.02
N ILE A 16 14.48 15.01 12.65
CA ILE A 16 13.94 14.90 11.29
C ILE A 16 13.99 16.27 10.59
N PRO A 17 14.66 16.38 9.42
CA PRO A 17 14.59 17.60 8.62
C PRO A 17 13.17 17.93 8.15
N ARG A 18 12.81 19.22 8.13
CA ARG A 18 11.51 19.70 7.60
C ARG A 18 11.22 19.18 6.19
N SER A 19 12.21 19.20 5.31
CA SER A 19 12.09 18.69 3.94
C SER A 19 11.69 17.21 3.90
N THR A 20 12.33 16.37 4.73
CA THR A 20 12.01 14.95 4.89
C THR A 20 10.59 14.76 5.40
N PHE A 21 10.17 15.51 6.43
CA PHE A 21 8.81 15.45 6.95
C PHE A 21 7.76 15.77 5.86
N TYR A 22 7.92 16.87 5.14
CA TYR A 22 6.97 17.26 4.10
C TYR A 22 7.02 16.34 2.87
N TYR A 23 8.19 15.75 2.56
CA TYR A 23 8.31 14.72 1.53
C TYR A 23 7.44 13.49 1.87
N HIS A 24 7.57 12.97 3.09
CA HIS A 24 6.76 11.84 3.54
C HIS A 24 5.28 12.20 3.69
N LEU A 25 4.95 13.40 4.18
CA LEU A 25 3.57 13.89 4.26
C LEU A 25 2.91 13.91 2.88
N LYS A 26 3.61 14.43 1.87
CA LYS A 26 3.15 14.44 0.47
C LYS A 26 3.06 13.04 -0.13
N ALA A 27 3.92 12.11 0.29
CA ALA A 27 3.84 10.73 -0.16
C ALA A 27 2.62 10.00 0.45
N LEU A 28 2.34 10.24 1.74
CA LEU A 28 1.21 9.68 2.47
C LEU A 28 -0.14 10.24 1.99
N SER A 29 -0.17 11.48 1.51
CA SER A 29 -1.39 12.07 0.96
C SER A 29 -1.76 11.54 -0.43
N LYS A 30 -0.91 10.70 -1.06
CA LYS A 30 -1.23 10.11 -2.37
C LYS A 30 -2.19 8.94 -2.18
N PRO A 31 -3.19 8.79 -3.08
CA PRO A 31 -4.06 7.62 -3.06
C PRO A 31 -3.23 6.35 -3.28
N ASP A 32 -3.64 5.26 -2.62
CA ASP A 32 -3.02 3.94 -2.84
C ASP A 32 -3.30 3.51 -4.28
N LYS A 33 -2.25 3.55 -5.12
CA LYS A 33 -2.29 3.15 -6.53
C LYS A 33 -2.86 1.74 -6.72
N TYR A 34 -2.72 0.85 -5.73
CA TYR A 34 -3.15 -0.53 -5.82
C TYR A 34 -4.42 -0.82 -4.99
N ALA A 35 -5.16 0.20 -4.55
CA ALA A 35 -6.37 0.01 -3.75
C ALA A 35 -7.36 -0.97 -4.41
N ASP A 36 -7.70 -0.72 -5.68
CA ASP A 36 -8.64 -1.56 -6.42
C ASP A 36 -8.10 -2.97 -6.66
N VAL A 37 -6.81 -3.07 -6.99
CA VAL A 37 -6.14 -4.36 -7.18
C VAL A 37 -6.11 -5.17 -5.88
N LYS A 38 -5.83 -4.55 -4.73
CA LYS A 38 -5.87 -5.20 -3.41
C LYS A 38 -7.27 -5.70 -3.09
N LYS A 39 -8.30 -4.88 -3.37
CA LYS A 39 -9.69 -5.30 -3.21
C LYS A 39 -9.99 -6.53 -4.07
N ARG A 40 -9.61 -6.51 -5.35
CA ARG A 40 -9.83 -7.64 -6.27
C ARG A 40 -9.04 -8.90 -5.87
N ILE A 41 -7.81 -8.74 -5.40
CA ILE A 41 -7.00 -9.83 -4.82
C ILE A 41 -7.75 -10.49 -3.65
N GLY A 42 -8.32 -9.68 -2.74
CA GLY A 42 -9.11 -10.15 -1.61
C GLY A 42 -10.36 -10.93 -2.04
N GLU A 43 -11.11 -10.40 -3.01
CA GLU A 43 -12.27 -11.09 -3.60
C GLU A 43 -11.88 -12.46 -4.16
N ILE A 44 -10.87 -12.52 -5.03
CA ILE A 44 -10.38 -13.78 -5.62
C ILE A 44 -9.92 -14.76 -4.52
N TYR A 45 -9.23 -14.26 -3.49
CA TYR A 45 -8.77 -15.08 -2.38
C TYR A 45 -9.95 -15.70 -1.62
N HIS A 46 -10.97 -14.91 -1.28
CA HIS A 46 -12.15 -15.37 -0.54
C HIS A 46 -13.07 -16.27 -1.39
N GLU A 47 -13.31 -15.94 -2.66
CA GLU A 47 -14.04 -16.78 -3.62
C GLU A 47 -13.42 -18.19 -3.69
N ASN A 48 -12.09 -18.27 -3.62
CA ASN A 48 -11.34 -19.52 -3.65
C ASN A 48 -11.06 -20.10 -2.25
N LYS A 49 -11.76 -19.62 -1.22
CA LYS A 49 -11.66 -20.09 0.17
C LYS A 49 -10.22 -20.09 0.72
N GLY A 50 -9.44 -19.10 0.32
CA GLY A 50 -8.04 -18.92 0.71
C GLY A 50 -7.04 -19.89 0.08
N ARG A 51 -7.46 -20.74 -0.86
CA ARG A 51 -6.59 -21.76 -1.48
C ARG A 51 -5.66 -21.19 -2.54
N TYR A 52 -5.94 -19.98 -3.01
CA TYR A 52 -5.20 -19.35 -4.10
C TYR A 52 -4.06 -18.52 -3.53
N GLY A 53 -2.83 -18.99 -3.73
CA GLY A 53 -1.64 -18.16 -3.55
C GLY A 53 -1.42 -17.20 -4.72
N TYR A 54 -0.45 -16.29 -4.59
CA TYR A 54 -0.24 -15.17 -5.52
C TYR A 54 -0.15 -15.55 -6.99
N ARG A 55 0.40 -16.73 -7.33
CA ARG A 55 0.49 -17.19 -8.72
C ARG A 55 -0.90 -17.41 -9.33
N ARG A 56 -1.82 -18.07 -8.60
CA ARG A 56 -3.18 -18.31 -9.08
C ARG A 56 -4.01 -17.03 -9.08
N VAL A 57 -3.82 -16.17 -8.07
CA VAL A 57 -4.44 -14.85 -8.04
C VAL A 57 -4.00 -14.00 -9.24
N THR A 58 -2.71 -14.01 -9.60
CA THR A 58 -2.20 -13.30 -10.78
C THR A 58 -2.89 -13.78 -12.06
N LEU A 59 -3.06 -15.10 -12.22
CA LEU A 59 -3.75 -15.65 -13.39
C LEU A 59 -5.22 -15.22 -13.44
N SER A 60 -5.92 -15.20 -12.30
CA SER A 60 -7.30 -14.70 -12.24
C SER A 60 -7.40 -13.22 -12.59
N LEU A 61 -6.50 -12.37 -12.05
CA LEU A 61 -6.44 -10.95 -12.40
C LEU A 61 -6.21 -10.75 -13.90
N HIS A 62 -5.31 -11.52 -14.52
CA HIS A 62 -5.05 -11.43 -15.96
C HIS A 62 -6.27 -11.82 -16.81
N ARG A 63 -7.07 -12.81 -16.34
CA ARG A 63 -8.34 -13.17 -17.00
C ARG A 63 -9.37 -12.04 -16.92
N ASP A 64 -9.37 -11.30 -15.83
CA ASP A 64 -10.23 -10.13 -15.62
C ASP A 64 -9.73 -8.87 -16.35
N GLY A 65 -8.62 -8.97 -17.10
CA GLY A 65 -8.02 -7.86 -17.86
C GLY A 65 -6.96 -7.07 -17.11
N GLU A 66 -6.73 -7.36 -15.83
CA GLU A 66 -5.75 -6.67 -14.99
C GLU A 66 -4.32 -7.21 -15.21
N ARG A 67 -3.56 -6.57 -16.11
CA ARG A 67 -2.18 -6.96 -16.42
C ARG A 67 -1.18 -6.44 -15.39
N ILE A 68 -1.13 -7.10 -14.24
CA ILE A 68 -0.16 -6.82 -13.17
C ILE A 68 0.96 -7.87 -13.10
N ASN A 69 2.19 -7.45 -12.76
CA ASN A 69 3.32 -8.36 -12.57
C ASN A 69 3.09 -9.26 -11.33
N HIS A 70 3.34 -10.56 -11.45
CA HIS A 70 3.22 -11.53 -10.36
C HIS A 70 4.01 -11.15 -9.10
N LYS A 71 5.16 -10.48 -9.23
CA LYS A 71 5.95 -9.98 -8.08
C LYS A 71 5.22 -8.86 -7.33
N ALA A 72 4.47 -8.02 -8.04
CA ALA A 72 3.65 -6.99 -7.42
C ALA A 72 2.47 -7.63 -6.68
N VAL A 73 1.79 -8.60 -7.29
CA VAL A 73 0.72 -9.38 -6.61
C VAL A 73 1.25 -10.05 -5.35
N GLN A 74 2.42 -10.70 -5.42
CA GLN A 74 3.05 -11.31 -4.25
C GLN A 74 3.29 -10.30 -3.12
N ARG A 75 3.80 -9.10 -3.44
CA ARG A 75 3.98 -8.04 -2.45
C ARG A 75 2.66 -7.56 -1.87
N LEU A 76 1.66 -7.35 -2.71
CA LEU A 76 0.32 -6.86 -2.31
C LEU A 76 -0.45 -7.87 -1.44
N MET A 77 -0.18 -9.17 -1.60
CA MET A 77 -0.74 -10.22 -0.73
C MET A 77 0.01 -10.38 0.60
N GLY A 78 1.28 -9.95 0.67
CA GLY A 78 2.11 -10.00 1.87
C GLY A 78 2.10 -8.70 2.69
N THR A 79 1.31 -7.71 2.27
CA THR A 79 1.05 -6.46 3.01
C THR A 79 -0.30 -6.56 3.69
#